data_AF-A0A3D0X7H9-F1
#
_entry.id   AF-A0A3D0X7H9-F1
#
_cell.length_a   1.000
_cell.length_b   1.000
_cell.length_c   1.000
_cell.angle_alpha   90.00
_cell.angle_beta   90.00
_cell.angle_gamma   90.00
#
_symmetry.space_group_name_H-M   'P 1'
#
loop_
_entity.id
_entity.type
_entity.pdbx_description
1 polymer ?
#
loop_
_entity_poly.entity_id
_entity_poly.type
_entity_poly.pdbx_seq_one_letter_code
_entity_poly.pdbx_strand_id
1 'polypeptide(L)'
;MNKNILMSSFEAEMTMKLLNYNRTFRKAYICSPLKAPTVNEFFKNIELARCYVNYATEHMCVYGKAPHAVLPTILGDNSPAERALALEFGLKLLEQCDILYVCGNRISEGMKGEIGKAASLGMPIVVFDEELFVTVKNIATANGAPKQQVSLDLKHTALSSVDPDSFIDRMVSADD
;
A
#
# COMPACT_ATOMS: atom_id res chain seq x y z
N MET A 1 16.67 21.58 -3.56
CA MET A 1 15.40 21.22 -2.90
C MET A 1 15.74 20.30 -1.73
N ASN A 2 15.36 20.65 -0.50
CA ASN A 2 15.92 20.07 0.72
C ASN A 2 15.14 18.79 1.12
N LYS A 3 15.82 17.65 1.24
CA LYS A 3 15.22 16.33 1.61
C LYS A 3 14.43 16.33 2.92
N ASN A 4 14.67 17.30 3.82
CA ASN A 4 14.00 17.42 5.11
C ASN A 4 12.56 17.98 5.06
N ILE A 5 12.10 18.50 3.92
CA ILE A 5 10.75 19.07 3.80
C ILE A 5 9.69 17.98 3.49
N LEU A 6 10.10 16.84 2.90
CA LEU A 6 9.18 15.76 2.51
C LEU A 6 8.82 14.81 3.66
N MET A 7 9.77 14.46 4.53
CA MET A 7 9.45 13.60 5.69
C MET A 7 8.57 14.32 6.73
N SER A 8 8.70 15.65 6.83
CA SER A 8 7.88 16.46 7.73
C SER A 8 6.45 16.66 7.22
N SER A 9 6.16 16.53 5.92
CA SER A 9 4.79 16.67 5.42
C SER A 9 3.93 15.45 5.71
N PHE A 10 4.44 14.22 5.52
CA PHE A 10 3.66 13.00 5.75
C PHE A 10 3.24 12.84 7.22
N GLU A 11 4.16 13.04 8.17
CA GLU A 11 3.85 12.97 9.60
C GLU A 11 2.87 14.06 10.04
N ALA A 12 3.03 15.28 9.52
CA ALA A 12 2.11 16.39 9.79
C ALA A 12 0.71 16.11 9.22
N GLU A 13 0.61 15.62 7.99
CA GLU A 13 -0.65 15.22 7.35
C GLU A 13 -1.36 14.11 8.13
N MET A 14 -0.62 13.06 8.53
CA MET A 14 -1.15 11.98 9.38
C MET A 14 -1.62 12.51 10.74
N THR A 15 -0.87 13.43 11.34
CA THR A 15 -1.23 14.05 12.63
C THR A 15 -2.53 14.84 12.52
N MET A 16 -2.69 15.63 11.45
CA MET A 16 -3.93 16.38 11.21
C MET A 16 -5.14 15.44 11.05
N LYS A 17 -4.95 14.26 10.45
CA LYS A 17 -6.01 13.25 10.31
C LYS A 17 -6.49 12.66 11.64
N LEU A 18 -5.67 12.70 12.70
CA LEU A 18 -6.10 12.29 14.04
C LEU A 18 -7.20 13.18 14.60
N LEU A 19 -7.20 14.48 14.25
CA LEU A 19 -8.19 15.45 14.74
C LEU A 19 -9.57 15.24 14.08
N ASN A 20 -9.59 14.73 12.85
CA ASN A 20 -10.80 14.53 12.05
C ASN A 20 -11.10 13.04 11.80
N TYR A 21 -10.90 12.21 12.82
CA TYR A 21 -11.08 10.76 12.69
C TYR A 21 -12.57 10.37 12.49
N ASN A 22 -12.89 9.85 11.32
CA ASN A 22 -14.21 9.38 10.94
C ASN A 22 -14.33 7.85 11.07
N ARG A 23 -15.02 7.39 12.12
CA ARG A 23 -15.21 5.96 12.41
C ARG A 23 -15.97 5.18 11.33
N THR A 24 -16.64 5.86 10.38
CA THR A 24 -17.36 5.19 9.30
C THR A 24 -16.46 4.83 8.12
N PHE A 25 -15.25 5.39 8.04
CA PHE A 25 -14.31 5.05 6.97
C PHE A 25 -13.75 3.65 7.19
N ARG A 26 -13.71 2.86 6.11
CA ARG A 26 -13.05 1.56 6.12
C ARG A 26 -11.54 1.72 6.27
N LYS A 27 -10.87 0.68 6.71
CA LYS A 27 -9.41 0.56 6.79
C LYS A 27 -8.90 -0.27 5.61
N ALA A 28 -8.09 0.32 4.75
CA ALA A 28 -7.40 -0.42 3.69
C ALA A 28 -5.97 -0.72 4.11
N TYR A 29 -5.55 -1.97 3.93
CA TYR A 29 -4.13 -2.29 3.92
C TYR A 29 -3.57 -1.98 2.53
N ILE A 30 -2.54 -1.16 2.47
CA ILE A 30 -1.84 -0.81 1.24
C ILE A 30 -0.72 -1.83 1.05
N CYS A 31 -0.84 -2.66 0.02
CA CYS A 31 0.11 -3.68 -0.37
C CYS A 31 0.86 -3.19 -1.61
N SER A 32 2.13 -2.83 -1.45
CA SER A 32 2.97 -2.31 -2.55
C SER A 32 4.42 -2.74 -2.38
N PRO A 33 5.26 -2.65 -3.43
CA PRO A 33 6.65 -3.05 -3.32
C PRO A 33 7.42 -2.18 -2.30
N LEU A 34 8.32 -2.80 -1.53
CA LEU A 34 9.32 -2.10 -0.70
C LEU A 34 10.74 -2.33 -1.23
N LYS A 35 11.17 -3.60 -1.30
CA LYS A 35 12.51 -3.95 -1.77
C LYS A 35 12.74 -3.52 -3.22
N ALA A 36 13.95 -3.03 -3.48
CA ALA A 36 14.42 -2.65 -4.80
C ALA A 36 15.93 -2.95 -4.96
N PRO A 37 16.44 -3.06 -6.20
CA PRO A 37 17.85 -3.28 -6.47
C PRO A 37 18.75 -2.14 -5.98
N THR A 38 18.26 -0.90 -6.03
CA THR A 38 19.02 0.28 -5.59
C THR A 38 18.43 0.94 -4.36
N VAL A 39 19.29 1.59 -3.56
CA VAL A 39 18.88 2.37 -2.38
C VAL A 39 17.93 3.51 -2.77
N ASN A 40 18.15 4.15 -3.93
CA ASN A 40 17.26 5.20 -4.41
C ASN A 40 15.85 4.68 -4.71
N GLU A 41 15.73 3.55 -5.41
CA GLU A 41 14.42 2.93 -5.67
C GLU A 41 13.75 2.42 -4.40
N PHE A 42 14.53 1.94 -3.42
CA PHE A 42 14.01 1.56 -2.11
C PHE A 42 13.35 2.76 -1.41
N PHE A 43 14.02 3.92 -1.38
CA PHE A 43 13.43 5.14 -0.83
C PHE A 43 12.22 5.63 -1.65
N LYS A 44 12.26 5.53 -2.99
CA LYS A 44 11.09 5.85 -3.84
C LYS A 44 9.88 4.99 -3.48
N ASN A 45 10.06 3.70 -3.21
CA ASN A 45 8.98 2.81 -2.80
C ASN A 45 8.36 3.21 -1.45
N ILE A 46 9.18 3.70 -0.50
CA ILE A 46 8.69 4.24 0.78
C ILE A 46 7.84 5.48 0.53
N GLU A 47 8.30 6.42 -0.30
CA GLU A 47 7.52 7.62 -0.63
C GLU A 47 6.23 7.28 -1.37
N LEU A 48 6.25 6.34 -2.32
CA LEU A 48 5.03 5.87 -2.99
C LEU A 48 4.03 5.25 -2.01
N ALA A 49 4.51 4.46 -1.04
CA ALA A 49 3.63 3.89 0.00
C ALA A 49 2.92 4.99 0.80
N ARG A 50 3.61 6.10 1.10
CA ARG A 50 3.02 7.29 1.74
C ARG A 50 2.00 7.98 0.85
N CYS A 51 2.33 8.18 -0.42
CA CYS A 51 1.43 8.72 -1.43
C CYS A 51 0.13 7.90 -1.53
N TYR A 52 0.21 6.56 -1.58
CA TYR A 52 -0.97 5.68 -1.62
C TYR A 52 -1.83 5.79 -0.37
N VAL A 53 -1.22 5.83 0.83
CA VAL A 53 -1.94 6.01 2.10
C VAL A 53 -2.70 7.33 2.11
N ASN A 54 -2.05 8.41 1.67
CA ASN A 54 -2.65 9.72 1.60
C ASN A 54 -3.81 9.75 0.60
N TYR A 55 -3.58 9.27 -0.62
CA TYR A 55 -4.60 9.26 -1.66
C TYR A 55 -5.85 8.47 -1.26
N ALA A 56 -5.68 7.28 -0.67
CA ALA A 56 -6.80 6.48 -0.18
C ALA A 56 -7.64 7.24 0.86
N THR A 57 -6.99 8.07 1.68
CA THR A 57 -7.69 8.86 2.69
C THR A 57 -8.44 10.04 2.07
N GLU A 58 -7.77 10.82 1.23
CA GLU A 58 -8.32 12.08 0.70
C GLU A 58 -9.36 11.84 -0.40
N HIS A 59 -9.15 10.86 -1.29
CA HIS A 59 -9.97 10.69 -2.50
C HIS A 59 -10.86 9.45 -2.48
N MET A 60 -10.68 8.53 -1.52
CA MET A 60 -11.46 7.28 -1.45
C MET A 60 -12.21 7.10 -0.13
N CYS A 61 -12.11 8.06 0.80
CA CYS A 61 -12.76 7.99 2.11
C CYS A 61 -12.39 6.71 2.89
N VAL A 62 -11.11 6.32 2.84
CA VAL A 62 -10.59 5.08 3.45
C VAL A 62 -9.28 5.35 4.18
N TYR A 63 -9.12 4.81 5.39
CA TYR A 63 -7.85 4.88 6.10
C TYR A 63 -6.85 3.85 5.58
N GLY A 64 -5.90 4.32 4.77
CA GLY A 64 -4.76 3.54 4.33
C GLY A 64 -3.81 3.16 5.49
N LYS A 65 -3.32 1.92 5.46
CA LYS A 65 -2.34 1.37 6.41
C LYS A 65 -1.21 0.71 5.61
N ALA A 66 0.00 1.24 5.70
CA ALA A 66 1.17 0.71 5.02
C ALA A 66 2.35 0.64 6.00
N PRO A 67 2.63 -0.52 6.63
CA PRO A 67 3.75 -0.64 7.56
C PRO A 67 5.08 -0.22 6.92
N HIS A 68 5.31 -0.56 5.64
CA HIS A 68 6.52 -0.23 4.90
C HIS A 68 6.71 1.27 4.59
N ALA A 69 5.71 2.11 4.84
CA ALA A 69 5.88 3.57 4.79
C ALA A 69 6.66 4.14 6.00
N VAL A 70 6.75 3.36 7.09
CA VAL A 70 7.33 3.80 8.38
C VAL A 70 8.28 2.76 8.97
N LEU A 71 7.88 1.49 9.09
CA LEU A 71 8.66 0.45 9.76
C LEU A 71 10.12 0.33 9.31
N PRO A 72 10.49 0.52 8.02
CA PRO A 72 11.90 0.45 7.63
C PRO A 72 12.81 1.50 8.29
N THR A 73 12.25 2.56 8.88
CA THR A 73 13.01 3.56 9.67
C THR A 73 13.24 3.13 11.12
N ILE A 74 12.51 2.10 11.59
CA ILE A 74 12.53 1.59 12.96
C ILE A 74 13.17 0.19 13.01
N LEU A 75 12.84 -0.65 12.03
CA LEU A 75 13.27 -2.03 11.87
C LEU A 75 14.03 -2.16 10.55
N GLY A 76 15.33 -2.40 10.63
CA GLY A 76 16.22 -2.48 9.48
C GLY A 76 15.95 -3.72 8.62
N ASP A 77 15.54 -3.50 7.38
CA ASP A 77 15.21 -4.59 6.44
C ASP A 77 16.42 -5.49 6.07
N ASN A 78 17.63 -5.03 6.37
CA ASN A 78 18.88 -5.77 6.18
C ASN A 78 19.13 -6.82 7.29
N SER A 79 18.49 -6.68 8.45
CA SER A 79 18.55 -7.65 9.55
C SER A 79 17.44 -8.70 9.36
N PRO A 80 17.76 -10.00 9.22
CA PRO A 80 16.74 -11.04 9.05
C PRO A 80 15.72 -11.09 10.20
N ALA A 81 16.17 -10.84 11.44
CA ALA A 81 15.32 -10.84 12.63
C ALA A 81 14.37 -9.64 12.65
N GLU A 82 14.88 -8.44 12.37
CA GLU A 82 14.04 -7.22 12.32
C GLU A 82 13.07 -7.24 11.14
N ARG A 83 13.50 -7.78 10.00
CA ARG A 83 12.62 -8.03 8.85
C ARG A 83 11.50 -9.01 9.19
N ALA A 84 11.80 -10.10 9.89
CA ALA A 84 10.77 -11.06 10.33
C ALA A 84 9.75 -10.39 11.25
N LEU A 85 10.22 -9.58 12.21
CA LEU A 85 9.36 -8.79 13.10
C LEU A 85 8.49 -7.79 12.33
N ALA A 86 9.06 -7.09 11.35
CA ALA A 86 8.31 -6.14 10.51
C ALA A 86 7.22 -6.82 9.68
N LEU A 87 7.51 -8.00 9.13
CA LEU A 87 6.53 -8.80 8.38
C LEU A 87 5.41 -9.31 9.30
N GLU A 88 5.75 -9.82 10.50
CA GLU A 88 4.76 -10.26 11.47
C GLU A 88 3.83 -9.11 11.88
N PHE A 89 4.40 -7.94 12.19
CA PHE A 89 3.63 -6.74 12.47
C PHE A 89 2.69 -6.38 11.31
N GLY A 90 3.20 -6.40 10.08
CA GLY A 90 2.40 -6.10 8.89
C GLY A 90 1.21 -7.03 8.73
N LEU A 91 1.41 -8.35 8.90
CA LEU A 91 0.33 -9.32 8.83
C LEU A 91 -0.70 -9.15 9.97
N LYS A 92 -0.26 -8.79 11.18
CA LYS A 92 -1.17 -8.47 12.30
C LYS A 92 -1.96 -7.20 12.05
N LEU A 93 -1.36 -6.18 11.44
CA LEU A 93 -2.06 -4.97 11.03
C LEU A 93 -3.08 -5.26 9.91
N LEU A 94 -2.71 -6.10 8.93
CA LEU A 94 -3.60 -6.56 7.87
C LEU A 94 -4.85 -7.25 8.42
N GLU A 95 -4.73 -8.07 9.47
CA GLU A 95 -5.90 -8.68 10.16
C GLU A 95 -6.89 -7.66 10.73
N GLN A 96 -6.48 -6.40 10.92
CA GLN A 96 -7.34 -5.31 11.42
C GLN A 96 -7.95 -4.45 10.30
N CYS A 97 -7.63 -4.72 9.03
CA CYS A 97 -8.13 -3.99 7.88
C CYS A 97 -9.38 -4.67 7.30
N ASP A 98 -10.19 -3.89 6.56
CA ASP A 98 -11.43 -4.34 5.95
C ASP A 98 -11.23 -4.75 4.48
N ILE A 99 -10.13 -4.28 3.86
CA ILE A 99 -9.85 -4.45 2.42
C ILE A 99 -8.34 -4.38 2.15
N LEU A 100 -7.88 -5.13 1.14
CA LEU A 100 -6.51 -5.08 0.63
C LEU A 100 -6.48 -4.27 -0.68
N TYR A 101 -5.63 -3.25 -0.74
CA TYR A 101 -5.35 -2.49 -1.95
C TYR A 101 -3.96 -2.86 -2.47
N VAL A 102 -3.90 -3.42 -3.68
CA VAL A 102 -2.65 -3.81 -4.35
C VAL A 102 -2.23 -2.68 -5.28
N CYS A 103 -1.18 -1.96 -4.89
CA CYS A 103 -0.70 -0.75 -5.53
C CYS A 103 0.66 -0.95 -6.23
N GLY A 104 0.94 -0.08 -7.20
CA GLY A 104 2.10 -0.18 -8.10
C GLY A 104 1.88 -1.12 -9.28
N ASN A 105 2.97 -1.48 -9.98
CA ASN A 105 2.92 -2.26 -11.24
C ASN A 105 3.68 -3.60 -11.19
N ARG A 106 4.16 -4.02 -10.02
CA ARG A 106 4.88 -5.29 -9.85
C ARG A 106 4.51 -5.95 -8.52
N ILE A 107 4.59 -7.28 -8.48
CA ILE A 107 4.40 -8.05 -7.24
C ILE A 107 5.76 -8.42 -6.63
N SER A 108 5.98 -8.01 -5.39
CA SER A 108 7.16 -8.42 -4.60
C SER A 108 6.87 -9.64 -3.72
N GLU A 109 7.91 -10.30 -3.20
CA GLU A 109 7.74 -11.44 -2.28
C GLU A 109 6.95 -11.09 -1.01
N GLY A 110 7.13 -9.88 -0.47
CA GLY A 110 6.34 -9.41 0.67
C GLY A 110 4.85 -9.32 0.33
N MET A 111 4.54 -8.77 -0.84
CA MET A 111 3.17 -8.63 -1.32
C MET A 111 2.50 -9.98 -1.52
N LYS A 112 3.22 -11.01 -1.98
CA LYS A 112 2.65 -12.37 -2.11
C LYS A 112 2.14 -12.89 -0.76
N GLY A 113 2.90 -12.68 0.32
CA GLY A 113 2.49 -13.04 1.67
C GLY A 113 1.25 -12.29 2.14
N GLU A 114 1.19 -10.98 1.88
CA GLU A 114 0.04 -10.14 2.22
C GLU A 114 -1.23 -10.52 1.42
N ILE A 115 -1.10 -10.75 0.11
CA ILE A 115 -2.19 -11.20 -0.77
C ILE A 115 -2.69 -12.58 -0.31
N GLY A 116 -1.78 -13.51 -0.01
CA GLY A 116 -2.14 -14.83 0.51
C GLY A 116 -2.85 -14.75 1.85
N LYS A 117 -2.42 -13.86 2.74
CA LYS A 117 -3.09 -13.62 4.02
C LYS A 117 -4.49 -13.03 3.82
N ALA A 118 -4.65 -11.99 2.99
CA ALA A 118 -5.95 -11.42 2.67
C ALA A 118 -6.90 -12.45 2.04
N ALA A 119 -6.37 -13.29 1.14
CA ALA A 119 -7.08 -14.43 0.57
C ALA A 119 -7.66 -15.34 1.66
N SER A 120 -6.81 -15.81 2.59
CA SER A 120 -7.22 -16.69 3.69
C SER A 120 -8.24 -16.06 4.65
N LEU A 121 -8.29 -14.73 4.73
CA LEU A 121 -9.23 -13.98 5.58
C LEU A 121 -10.58 -13.73 4.88
N GLY A 122 -10.74 -14.09 3.61
CA GLY A 122 -11.92 -13.71 2.82
C GLY A 122 -12.03 -12.19 2.59
N MET A 123 -10.93 -11.46 2.79
CA MET A 123 -10.87 -10.00 2.65
C MET A 123 -10.92 -9.60 1.17
N PRO A 124 -11.77 -8.64 0.75
CA PRO A 124 -11.76 -8.13 -0.62
C PRO A 124 -10.36 -7.61 -1.03
N ILE A 125 -9.96 -7.91 -2.25
CA ILE A 125 -8.66 -7.50 -2.82
C ILE A 125 -8.92 -6.66 -4.06
N VAL A 126 -8.47 -5.41 -4.05
CA VAL A 126 -8.62 -4.47 -5.17
C VAL A 126 -7.26 -4.23 -5.80
N VAL A 127 -7.19 -4.38 -7.11
CA VAL A 127 -6.00 -4.13 -7.93
C VAL A 127 -6.25 -2.87 -8.75
N PHE A 128 -5.25 -2.00 -8.85
CA PHE A 128 -5.34 -0.73 -9.60
C PHE A 128 -4.55 -0.72 -10.91
N ASP A 129 -3.85 -1.82 -11.19
CA ASP A 129 -3.07 -2.05 -12.39
C ASP A 129 -3.62 -3.25 -13.16
N GLU A 130 -3.88 -3.06 -14.46
CA GLU A 130 -4.49 -4.10 -15.31
C GLU A 130 -3.55 -5.29 -15.52
N GLU A 131 -2.24 -5.05 -15.66
CA GLU A 131 -1.24 -6.09 -15.87
C GLU A 131 -1.08 -6.99 -14.63
N LEU A 132 -1.27 -6.42 -13.44
CA LEU A 132 -1.23 -7.17 -12.18
C LEU A 132 -2.48 -8.01 -11.91
N PHE A 133 -3.63 -7.68 -12.50
CA PHE A 133 -4.92 -8.26 -12.09
C PHE A 133 -4.95 -9.79 -12.16
N VAL A 134 -4.45 -10.37 -13.26
CA VAL A 134 -4.41 -11.83 -13.45
C VAL A 134 -3.46 -12.48 -12.45
N THR A 135 -2.29 -11.87 -12.21
CA THR A 135 -1.29 -12.38 -11.28
C THR A 135 -1.82 -12.39 -9.84
N VAL A 136 -2.46 -11.31 -9.40
CA VAL A 136 -3.07 -11.23 -8.06
C VAL A 136 -4.19 -12.25 -7.90
N LYS A 137 -5.03 -12.42 -8.93
CA LYS A 137 -6.05 -13.48 -8.94
C LYS A 137 -5.46 -14.86 -8.74
N ASN A 138 -4.38 -15.18 -9.43
CA ASN A 138 -3.73 -16.49 -9.32
C ASN A 138 -3.12 -16.71 -7.93
N ILE A 139 -2.49 -15.69 -7.33
CA ILE A 139 -1.96 -15.78 -5.97
C ILE A 139 -3.11 -15.99 -4.97
N ALA A 140 -4.20 -15.23 -5.09
CA ALA A 140 -5.34 -15.33 -4.18
C ALA A 140 -6.02 -16.71 -4.27
N THR A 141 -6.28 -17.22 -5.48
CA THR A 141 -6.92 -18.54 -5.66
C THR A 141 -6.03 -19.69 -5.21
N ALA A 142 -4.71 -19.59 -5.41
CA ALA A 142 -3.75 -20.55 -4.85
C ALA A 142 -3.77 -20.59 -3.31
N ASN A 143 -4.24 -19.52 -2.67
CA ASN A 143 -4.43 -19.42 -1.22
C ASN A 143 -5.91 -19.59 -0.78
N GLY A 144 -6.74 -20.21 -1.62
CA GLY A 144 -8.10 -20.62 -1.26
C GLY A 144 -9.19 -19.55 -1.45
N ALA A 145 -8.86 -18.37 -1.99
CA ALA A 145 -9.86 -17.34 -2.28
C ALA A 145 -10.76 -17.74 -3.47
N PRO A 146 -12.08 -17.47 -3.41
CA PRO A 146 -12.92 -17.50 -4.61
C PRO A 146 -12.52 -16.38 -5.60
N LYS A 147 -12.75 -16.62 -6.90
CA LYS A 147 -12.37 -15.67 -7.97
C LYS A 147 -12.99 -14.27 -7.81
N GLN A 148 -14.15 -14.18 -7.15
CA GLN A 148 -14.91 -12.95 -6.91
C GLN A 148 -14.29 -12.06 -5.82
N GLN A 149 -13.35 -12.59 -5.03
CA GLN A 149 -12.68 -11.83 -3.99
C GLN A 149 -11.72 -10.77 -4.54
N VAL A 150 -11.28 -10.91 -5.80
CA VAL A 150 -10.35 -9.98 -6.45
C VAL A 150 -11.05 -9.18 -7.54
N SER A 151 -11.00 -7.84 -7.44
CA SER A 151 -11.56 -6.89 -8.40
C SER A 151 -10.49 -5.94 -8.96
N LEU A 152 -10.75 -5.41 -10.15
CA LEU A 152 -9.93 -4.39 -10.81
C LEU A 152 -10.65 -3.03 -10.72
N ASP A 153 -9.93 -1.99 -10.30
CA ASP A 153 -10.43 -0.62 -10.27
C ASP A 153 -9.49 0.32 -11.05
N LEU A 154 -9.94 0.75 -12.22
CA LEU A 154 -9.20 1.64 -13.11
C LEU A 154 -9.61 3.11 -12.96
N LYS A 155 -10.47 3.46 -11.98
CA LYS A 155 -10.83 4.86 -11.71
C LYS A 155 -9.74 5.57 -10.91
N HIS A 156 -9.00 4.82 -10.10
CA HIS A 156 -7.95 5.34 -9.22
C HIS A 156 -6.54 4.99 -9.75
N THR A 157 -6.25 5.36 -11.00
CA THR A 157 -4.98 5.04 -11.69
C THR A 157 -3.73 5.64 -11.04
N ALA A 158 -3.89 6.61 -10.13
CA ALA A 158 -2.79 7.09 -9.28
C ALA A 158 -2.19 5.93 -8.47
N LEU A 159 -3.02 4.99 -7.98
CA LEU A 159 -2.58 3.85 -7.16
C LEU A 159 -1.77 2.80 -7.94
N SER A 160 -1.72 2.85 -9.27
CA SER A 160 -0.80 2.04 -10.10
C SER A 160 0.48 2.78 -10.50
N SER A 161 0.63 4.06 -10.14
CA SER A 161 1.85 4.82 -10.46
C SER A 161 3.09 4.22 -9.80
N VAL A 162 4.24 4.39 -10.45
CA VAL A 162 5.53 3.79 -10.06
C VAL A 162 6.62 4.83 -9.79
N ASP A 163 6.28 6.10 -9.93
CA ASP A 163 7.16 7.22 -9.63
C ASP A 163 6.36 8.34 -8.97
N PRO A 164 6.84 8.92 -7.85
CA PRO A 164 6.13 9.97 -7.12
C PRO A 164 5.74 11.18 -7.97
N ASP A 165 6.56 11.58 -8.94
CA ASP A 165 6.25 12.74 -9.78
C ASP A 165 5.05 12.43 -10.68
N SER A 166 5.07 11.25 -11.33
CA SER A 166 3.93 10.78 -12.13
C SER A 166 2.68 10.45 -11.30
N PHE A 167 2.83 10.19 -9.99
CA PHE A 167 1.70 10.03 -9.07
C PHE A 167 0.95 11.36 -8.92
N ILE A 168 1.67 12.46 -8.73
CA ILE A 168 1.09 13.80 -8.58
C ILE A 168 0.34 14.20 -9.86
N ASP A 169 0.92 13.98 -11.04
CA ASP A 169 0.26 14.29 -12.31
C ASP A 169 -1.08 13.54 -12.47
N ARG A 170 -1.11 12.26 -12.06
CA ARG A 170 -2.32 11.42 -12.10
C ARG A 170 -3.36 11.80 -11.04
N MET A 171 -2.94 12.32 -9.89
CA MET A 171 -3.86 12.86 -8.90
C MET A 171 -4.59 14.09 -9.44
N VAL A 172 -3.85 15.04 -10.00
CA VAL A 172 -4.43 16.29 -10.55
C VAL A 172 -5.43 15.98 -11.66
N SER A 173 -5.13 14.99 -12.51
CA SER A 173 -6.02 14.58 -13.61
C SER A 173 -7.30 13.84 -13.15
N ALA A 174 -7.40 13.41 -11.89
CA ALA A 174 -8.55 12.69 -11.36
C ALA A 174 -9.60 13.61 -10.69
N ASP A 175 -9.22 14.88 -10.45
CA ASP A 175 -10.07 15.91 -9.84
C ASP A 175 -10.73 16.85 -10.90
N ASP A 176 -10.42 16.66 -12.19
CA ASP A 176 -11.04 17.32 -13.37
C ASP A 176 -12.21 16.48 -13.95
#